data_AF-A0A8J3ZCG1-F1
#
_entry.id   AF-A0A8J3ZCG1-F1
#
_cell.length_a   1.000
_cell.length_b   1.000
_cell.length_c   1.000
_cell.angle_alpha   90.00
_cell.angle_beta   90.00
_cell.angle_gamma   90.00
#
_symmetry.space_group_name_H-M   'P 1'
#
loop_
_entity.id
_entity.type
_entity.pdbx_description
1 polymer ?
#
loop_
_entity_poly.entity_id
_entity_poly.type
_entity_poly.pdbx_seq_one_letter_code
_entity_poly.pdbx_strand_id
1 'polypeptide(L)' 'MSTVQRLSKVVGDMLANEPPPRVVLDLSEVTFCDSQGLGTLVVLSRKAGLVQSHLVLTNVGDFLLRVLDITGLRGALMIN' A
#
# COMPACT_ATOMS: atom_id res chain seq x y z
N MET A 1 -10.19 -7.11 -14.72
CA MET A 1 -10.04 -6.35 -13.46
C MET A 1 -8.56 -6.22 -13.18
N SER A 2 -8.03 -5.01 -13.07
CA SER A 2 -6.61 -4.80 -12.82
C SER A 2 -6.23 -5.18 -11.38
N THR A 3 -4.95 -5.47 -11.13
CA THR A 3 -4.42 -5.80 -9.79
C THR A 3 -4.73 -4.70 -8.77
N VAL A 4 -4.57 -3.43 -9.17
CA VAL A 4 -4.87 -2.26 -8.32
C VAL A 4 -6.35 -2.13 -7.94
N GLN A 5 -7.27 -2.48 -8.86
CA GLN A 5 -8.71 -2.48 -8.57
C GLN A 5 -9.06 -3.54 -7.51
N ARG A 6 -8.46 -4.73 -7.63
CA ARG A 6 -8.65 -5.81 -6.66
C ARG A 6 -8.09 -5.46 -5.30
N LEU A 7 -6.87 -4.94 -5.25
CA LEU A 7 -6.25 -4.50 -3.99
C LEU A 7 -7.09 -3.41 -3.31
N SER A 8 -7.49 -2.38 -4.06
CA SER A 8 -8.29 -1.28 -3.54
C SER A 8 -9.63 -1.75 -2.97
N LYS A 9 -10.28 -2.70 -3.65
CA LYS A 9 -11.55 -3.27 -3.20
C LYS A 9 -11.37 -4.06 -1.90
N VAL A 10 -10.43 -5.01 -1.86
CA VAL A 10 -10.25 -5.88 -0.70
C VAL A 10 -9.86 -5.08 0.54
N VAL A 11 -8.87 -4.19 0.43
CA VAL A 11 -8.43 -3.36 1.55
C VAL A 11 -9.49 -2.32 1.92
N GLY A 12 -10.15 -1.72 0.93
CA GLY A 12 -11.22 -0.74 1.17
C GLY A 12 -12.42 -1.34 1.90
N ASP A 13 -12.90 -2.51 1.45
CA ASP A 13 -14.02 -3.22 2.08
C ASP A 13 -13.66 -3.63 3.52
N MET A 14 -12.42 -4.07 3.77
CA MET A 14 -11.95 -4.39 5.12
C MET A 14 -11.93 -3.15 6.04
N LEU A 15 -11.34 -2.04 5.58
CA LEU A 15 -11.27 -0.80 6.36
C LEU A 15 -12.64 -0.17 6.64
N ALA A 16 -13.64 -0.41 5.78
CA ALA A 16 -14.98 0.17 5.93
C ALA A 16 -15.89 -0.59 6.90
N ASN A 17 -15.67 -1.89 7.08
CA ASN A 17 -16.56 -2.74 7.88
C ASN A 17 -16.01 -2.99 9.29
N GLU A 18 -14.82 -3.57 9.38
CA GLU A 18 -14.17 -3.93 10.63
C GLU A 18 -12.67 -3.62 10.53
N PRO A 19 -12.28 -2.34 10.72
CA PRO A 19 -10.92 -1.90 10.50
C PRO A 19 -9.96 -2.52 11.53
N PRO A 20 -8.97 -3.34 11.11
CA PRO A 20 -7.97 -3.86 12.01
C PRO A 20 -6.96 -2.76 12.38
N PRO A 21 -6.32 -2.80 13.56
CA PRO A 21 -5.32 -1.80 13.94
C PRO A 21 -4.14 -1.73 12.96
N ARG A 22 -3.85 -2.83 12.25
CA ARG A 22 -2.79 -2.92 11.26
C ARG A 22 -3.17 -3.82 10.09
N VAL A 23 -2.83 -3.36 8.89
CA VAL A 23 -2.91 -4.10 7.62
C VAL A 23 -1.50 -4.24 7.09
N VAL A 24 -1.02 -5.48 6.93
CA VAL A 24 0.33 -5.75 6.40
C VAL A 24 0.20 -6.24 4.97
N LEU A 25 0.85 -5.54 4.03
CA LEU A 25 1.01 -5.98 2.66
C LEU A 25 2.42 -6.55 2.48
N ASP A 26 2.50 -7.86 2.27
CA ASP A 26 3.74 -8.54 1.88
C ASP A 26 3.98 -8.33 0.38
N LEU A 27 5.08 -7.66 0.05
CA LEU A 27 5.46 -7.32 -1.32
C LEU A 27 6.60 -8.19 -1.87
N SER A 28 6.93 -9.32 -1.21
CA SER A 28 8.02 -10.22 -1.61
C SER A 28 7.92 -10.72 -3.05
N GLU A 29 6.70 -10.94 -3.56
CA GLU A 29 6.45 -11.39 -4.93
C GLU A 29 6.13 -10.26 -5.92
N VAL A 30 6.19 -8.99 -5.48
CA VAL A 30 5.90 -7.84 -6.35
C VAL A 30 7.15 -7.49 -7.17
N THR A 31 7.12 -7.87 -8.45
CA THR A 31 8.21 -7.62 -9.40
C THR A 31 8.03 -6.33 -10.22
N PHE A 32 6.84 -5.74 -10.22
CA PHE A 32 6.52 -4.52 -10.96
C PHE A 32 5.46 -3.68 -10.25
N CYS A 33 5.65 -2.36 -10.26
CA CYS A 33 4.69 -1.38 -9.75
C CYS A 33 4.80 -0.10 -10.58
N ASP A 34 3.74 0.25 -11.30
CA ASP A 34 3.66 1.48 -12.07
C ASP A 34 3.09 2.64 -11.23
N SER A 35 2.85 3.80 -11.85
CA SER A 35 2.29 4.96 -11.18
C SER A 35 0.90 4.72 -10.58
N GLN A 36 0.08 3.84 -11.18
CA GLN A 36 -1.22 3.48 -10.62
C GLN A 36 -1.05 2.62 -9.36
N GLY A 37 -0.11 1.68 -9.36
CA GLY A 37 0.25 0.88 -8.20
C GLY A 37 0.71 1.76 -7.03
N LEU A 38 1.68 2.65 -7.28
CA LEU A 38 2.20 3.56 -6.27
C LEU A 38 1.11 4.48 -5.70
N GLY A 39 0.30 5.08 -6.57
CA GLY A 39 -0.80 5.95 -6.16
C GLY A 39 -1.83 5.19 -5.30
N THR A 40 -2.11 3.93 -5.65
CA THR A 40 -3.02 3.08 -4.88
C THR A 40 -2.50 2.82 -3.47
N LEU A 41 -1.22 2.49 -3.31
CA LEU A 41 -0.61 2.29 -1.98
C LEU A 41 -0.71 3.54 -1.11
N VAL A 42 -0.45 4.73 -1.68
CA VAL A 42 -0.56 6.01 -0.97
C VAL A 42 -2.00 6.29 -0.56
N VAL A 43 -2.97 6.08 -1.45
CA VAL A 43 -4.40 6.28 -1.16
C VAL A 43 -4.86 5.33 -0.05
N LEU A 44 -4.47 4.06 -0.10
CA LEU A 44 -4.83 3.08 0.93
C LEU A 44 -4.18 3.39 2.29
N SER A 45 -2.91 3.83 2.29
CA SER A 45 -2.22 4.28 3.51
C SER A 45 -2.97 5.43 4.19
N ARG A 46 -3.40 6.44 3.41
CA ARG A 46 -4.23 7.55 3.92
C ARG A 46 -5.57 7.07 4.44
N LYS A 47 -6.27 6.20 3.70
CA LYS A 47 -7.57 5.64 4.11
C LYS A 47 -7.47 4.87 5.42
N ALA A 48 -6.43 4.06 5.60
CA ALA A 48 -6.19 3.34 6.85
C ALA A 48 -6.03 4.35 8.01
N GLY A 49 -5.25 5.40 7.82
CA GLY A 49 -5.06 6.44 8.84
C GLY A 49 -6.35 7.15 9.27
N LEU A 50 -7.30 7.36 8.35
CA LEU A 50 -8.60 7.98 8.65
C LEU A 50 -9.46 7.13 9.61
N VAL A 51 -9.25 5.81 9.64
CA VAL A 51 -9.96 4.86 10.51
C VAL A 51 -9.05 4.30 11.61
N GLN A 52 -8.02 5.07 12.00
CA GLN A 52 -7.06 4.70 13.06
C GLN A 52 -6.37 3.33 12.83
N SER A 53 -6.25 2.91 11.57
CA SER A 53 -5.52 1.72 11.14
C SER A 53 -4.20 2.11 10.49
N HIS A 54 -3.23 1.19 10.51
CA HIS A 54 -1.96 1.39 9.81
C HIS A 54 -1.82 0.44 8.63
N LEU A 55 -1.56 0.97 7.42
CA LEU A 55 -1.11 0.15 6.30
C LEU A 55 0.41 0.08 6.31
N VAL A 56 0.96 -1.13 6.43
CA VAL A 56 2.41 -1.37 6.47
C VAL A 56 2.83 -2.24 5.30
N LEU A 57 3.85 -1.81 4.58
CA LEU A 57 4.45 -2.57 3.50
C LEU A 57 5.66 -3.33 4.06
N THR A 58 5.75 -4.62 3.78
CA THR A 58 6.90 -5.44 4.19
C THR A 58 7.46 -6.24 3.03
N ASN A 59 8.68 -6.74 3.18
CA ASN A 59 9.43 -7.44 2.13
C ASN A 59 9.48 -6.63 0.81
N VAL A 60 9.64 -5.31 0.93
CA VAL A 60 9.64 -4.41 -0.24
C VAL A 60 10.96 -4.56 -0.98
N GLY A 61 10.91 -5.06 -2.21
CA GLY A 61 12.11 -5.24 -3.03
C GLY A 61 12.81 -3.92 -3.39
N ASP A 62 14.13 -3.98 -3.59
CA ASP A 62 15.00 -2.82 -3.87
C ASP A 62 14.53 -1.96 -5.05
N PHE A 63 13.98 -2.61 -6.09
CA PHE A 63 13.40 -1.92 -7.23
C PHE A 63 12.29 -0.95 -6.79
N LEU A 64 11.34 -1.44 -5.99
CA LEU A 64 10.20 -0.64 -5.53
C LEU A 64 10.65 0.43 -4.53
N LEU A 65 11.59 0.12 -3.64
CA LEU A 65 12.20 1.11 -2.75
C LEU A 65 12.82 2.27 -3.55
N ARG A 66 13.61 1.96 -4.57
CA ARG A 66 14.23 2.96 -5.43
C ARG A 66 13.19 3.80 -6.17
N VAL A 67 12.13 3.18 -6.67
CA VAL A 67 11.01 3.91 -7.31
C VAL A 67 10.34 4.86 -6.32
N LEU A 68 10.10 4.43 -5.08
CA LEU A 68 9.53 5.28 -4.02
C LEU A 68 10.44 6.45 -3.66
N ASP A 69 11.76 6.24 -3.64
CA ASP A 69 12.73 7.29 -3.35
C ASP A 69 12.79 8.32 -4.50
N ILE A 70 12.85 7.86 -5.76
CA ILE A 70 12.87 8.74 -6.95
C ILE A 70 11.58 9.56 -7.06
N THR A 71 10.44 8.97 -6.71
CA THR A 71 9.13 9.65 -6.76
C THR A 71 8.84 10.50 -5.52
N GLY A 72 9.71 10.48 -4.51
CA GLY A 72 9.51 11.19 -3.24
C GLY A 72 8.38 10.63 -2.37
N LEU A 73 7.87 9.43 -2.68
CA LEU A 73 6.75 8.79 -1.99
C LEU A 73 7.16 7.98 -0.76
N ARG A 74 8.47 7.78 -0.53
CA ARG A 74 8.99 6.97 0.58
C ARG A 74 8.41 7.37 1.94
N GLY A 75 8.32 8.66 2.23
CA GLY A 75 7.79 9.18 3.50
C GLY A 75 6.27 9.10 3.65
N ALA A 76 5.53 8.77 2.58
CA ALA A 76 4.07 8.65 2.62
C ALA A 76 3.60 7.23 3.01
N LEU A 77 4.53 6.28 3.12
CA LEU A 77 4.25 4.87 3.32
C LEU A 77 5.02 4.37 4.55
N MET A 78 4.35 3.58 5.39
CA MET A 78 5.02 2.87 6.47
C MET A 78 5.63 1.59 5.91
N ILE A 79 6.95 1.48 5.96
CA ILE A 79 7.71 0.33 5.43
C ILE A 79 8.48 -0.32 6.57
N ASN A 80 8.35 -1.64 6.70
CA ASN A 80 8.98 -2.46 7.74
C ASN A 80 9.79 -3.61 7.15
#